data_AF-A0A962DH60-F1
#
_entry.id   AF-A0A962DH60-F1
#
_cell.length_a   1.000
_cell.length_b   1.000
_cell.length_c   1.000
_cell.angle_alpha   90.00
_cell.angle_beta   90.00
_cell.angle_gamma   90.00
#
_symmetry.space_group_name_H-M   'P 1'
#
loop_
_entity.id
_entity.type
_entity.pdbx_description
1 polymer ?
#
loop_
_entity_poly.entity_id
_entity_poly.type
_entity_poly.pdbx_seq_one_letter_code
_entity_poly.pdbx_strand_id
1 'polypeptide(L)'
;GDAAFGPKNIIWAVEQGHQAAISVHKYCQGEDLTDRLPDGMTLQSSKMGMHEWAYSNNYNSVERRLVPQVGLKERFRKLNIEVELGYTPEQFTEEVERCLNCDIQTVFTEKLCIECDACVDICPTDCLTMTEPGTEADLRTRLTAPAKNIDEPLYVSGPLPQTRRVMVKDEDLCVHCGLCAERCPTAAWDMQEFRLLRPYAIDEGAPPAGSDRKFGT
;
A
#
# COMPACT_ATOMS: atom_id res chain seq x y z
N GLY A 1 0.09 7.47 28.27
CA GLY A 1 0.87 6.24 28.56
C GLY A 1 0.20 5.46 29.67
N ASP A 2 0.85 4.38 30.09
CA ASP A 2 0.32 3.43 31.07
C ASP A 2 -0.13 4.05 32.40
N ALA A 3 0.52 5.13 32.84
CA ALA A 3 0.16 5.87 34.05
C ALA A 3 -1.27 6.47 34.01
N ALA A 4 -1.81 6.75 32.83
CA ALA A 4 -3.13 7.34 32.65
C ALA A 4 -4.20 6.32 32.18
N PHE A 5 -3.82 5.38 31.31
CA PHE A 5 -4.77 4.49 30.63
C PHE A 5 -4.57 2.99 30.95
N GLY A 6 -3.65 2.67 31.85
CA GLY A 6 -3.24 1.29 32.15
C GLY A 6 -2.32 0.69 31.08
N PRO A 7 -1.76 -0.50 31.35
CA PRO A 7 -0.72 -1.09 30.51
C PRO A 7 -1.21 -1.37 29.08
N LYS A 8 -0.50 -0.81 28.09
CA LYS A 8 -0.69 -1.08 26.66
C LYS A 8 0.63 -1.43 25.99
N ASN A 9 0.57 -1.83 24.71
CA ASN A 9 1.79 -2.01 23.92
C ASN A 9 2.49 -0.67 23.63
N ILE A 10 3.75 -0.74 23.20
CA ILE A 10 4.55 0.46 22.94
C ILE A 10 3.95 1.37 21.85
N ILE A 11 3.23 0.81 20.88
CA ILE A 11 2.56 1.57 19.81
C ILE A 11 1.55 2.54 20.40
N TRP A 12 0.69 2.04 21.31
CA TRP A 12 -0.27 2.88 22.02
C TRP A 12 0.39 3.88 22.96
N ALA A 13 1.51 3.50 23.59
CA ALA A 13 2.24 4.42 24.46
C ALA A 13 2.79 5.63 23.67
N VAL A 14 3.37 5.38 22.49
CA VAL A 14 3.86 6.42 21.57
C VAL A 14 2.71 7.29 21.07
N GLU A 15 1.62 6.68 20.62
CA GLU A 15 0.42 7.42 20.15
C GLU A 15 -0.13 8.35 21.23
N GLN A 16 -0.30 7.83 22.45
CA GLN A 16 -0.75 8.64 23.58
C GLN A 16 0.22 9.78 23.90
N GLY A 17 1.52 9.59 23.66
CA GLY A 17 2.52 10.65 23.77
C GLY A 17 2.28 11.78 22.77
N HIS A 18 2.01 11.45 21.50
CA HIS A 18 1.66 12.43 20.48
C HIS A 18 0.35 13.15 20.79
N GLN A 19 -0.68 12.43 21.21
CA GLN A 19 -1.96 13.03 21.60
C GLN A 19 -1.84 13.96 22.81
N ALA A 20 -0.98 13.62 23.78
CA ALA A 20 -0.69 14.47 24.92
C ALA A 20 0.08 15.74 24.53
N ALA A 21 1.03 15.63 23.60
CA ALA A 21 1.77 16.78 23.09
C ALA A 21 0.86 17.78 22.37
N ILE A 22 -0.12 17.29 21.59
CA ILE A 22 -1.15 18.14 20.96
C ILE A 22 -1.98 18.87 22.03
N SER A 23 -2.44 18.14 23.06
CA SER A 23 -3.19 18.75 24.17
C SER A 23 -2.39 19.86 24.88
N VAL A 24 -1.11 19.58 25.17
CA VAL A 24 -0.22 20.54 25.86
C VAL A 24 0.00 21.77 24.99
N HIS A 25 0.22 21.59 23.68
CA HIS A 25 0.38 22.70 22.75
C HIS A 25 -0.86 23.60 22.73
N LYS A 26 -2.04 23.03 22.50
CA LYS A 26 -3.32 23.78 22.45
C LYS A 26 -3.63 24.47 23.78
N TYR A 27 -3.40 23.79 24.90
CA TYR A 27 -3.53 24.39 26.23
C TYR A 27 -2.64 25.64 26.39
N CYS A 28 -1.38 25.55 25.95
CA CYS A 28 -0.44 26.67 26.00
C CYS A 28 -0.81 27.81 25.04
N GLN A 29 -1.48 27.53 23.92
CA GLN A 29 -1.97 28.54 22.97
C GLN A 29 -3.36 29.13 23.34
N GLY A 30 -4.03 28.57 24.35
CA GLY A 30 -5.39 28.97 24.72
C GLY A 30 -6.47 28.52 23.73
N GLU A 31 -6.18 27.50 22.94
CA GLU A 31 -7.10 26.86 21.99
C GLU A 31 -7.93 25.75 22.65
N ASP A 32 -9.02 25.34 22.00
CA ASP A 32 -9.83 24.21 22.46
C ASP A 32 -9.07 22.89 22.30
N LEU A 33 -8.98 22.10 23.37
CA LEU A 33 -8.30 20.81 23.40
C LEU A 33 -8.96 19.73 22.52
N THR A 34 -10.23 19.94 22.17
CA THR A 34 -11.05 19.01 21.39
C THR A 34 -11.04 19.31 19.89
N ASP A 35 -10.72 20.54 19.51
CA ASP A 35 -10.59 20.94 18.10
C ASP A 35 -9.19 20.57 17.60
N ARG A 36 -9.05 19.37 17.04
CA ARG A 36 -7.77 18.83 16.53
C ARG A 36 -7.86 18.62 15.04
N LEU A 37 -6.73 18.77 14.37
CA LEU A 37 -6.62 18.40 12.96
C LEU A 37 -6.94 16.90 12.80
N PRO A 38 -7.79 16.54 11.83
CA PRO A 38 -8.07 15.15 11.54
C PRO A 38 -6.88 14.48 10.85
N ASP A 39 -6.75 13.16 11.03
CA ASP A 39 -5.88 12.36 10.18
C ASP A 39 -6.33 12.51 8.72
N GLY A 40 -5.38 12.70 7.82
CA GLY A 40 -5.60 12.84 6.39
C GLY A 40 -4.93 11.70 5.62
N MET A 41 -5.37 11.48 4.39
CA MET A 41 -4.68 10.59 3.45
C MET A 41 -4.76 11.14 2.04
N THR A 42 -3.73 10.88 1.25
CA THR A 42 -3.71 11.23 -0.17
C THR A 42 -3.20 10.06 -1.00
N LEU A 43 -3.66 10.01 -2.25
CA LEU A 43 -3.09 9.15 -3.28
C LEU A 43 -2.47 10.06 -4.33
N GLN A 44 -1.22 9.79 -4.71
CA GLN A 44 -0.51 10.55 -5.73
C GLN A 44 0.06 9.60 -6.77
N SER A 45 -0.18 9.86 -8.06
CA SER A 45 0.36 9.02 -9.13
C SER A 45 1.89 8.93 -9.02
N SER A 46 2.40 7.70 -9.05
CA SER A 46 3.83 7.41 -9.03
C SER A 46 4.43 7.44 -10.43
N LYS A 47 3.65 7.80 -11.45
CA LYS A 47 4.07 7.86 -12.84
C LYS A 47 4.91 9.11 -13.09
N MET A 48 6.18 8.93 -13.44
CA MET A 48 7.13 10.01 -13.72
C MET A 48 7.18 10.39 -15.21
N GLY A 49 6.84 9.46 -16.08
CA GLY A 49 6.84 9.63 -17.53
C GLY A 49 5.91 8.64 -18.22
N MET A 50 5.88 8.64 -19.55
CA MET A 50 4.98 7.75 -20.30
C MET A 50 5.24 6.26 -19.99
N HIS A 51 6.50 5.89 -19.76
CA HIS A 51 6.97 4.53 -19.43
C HIS A 51 7.92 4.52 -18.22
N GLU A 52 7.79 5.49 -17.30
CA GLU A 52 8.74 5.63 -16.19
C GLU A 52 8.05 5.69 -14.81
N TRP A 53 8.49 4.75 -13.98
CA TRP A 53 8.30 4.53 -12.54
C TRP A 53 9.02 5.51 -11.62
N ALA A 54 8.40 5.98 -10.53
CA ALA A 54 9.13 6.39 -9.33
C ALA A 54 9.82 5.19 -8.63
N TYR A 55 9.51 3.96 -9.03
CA TYR A 55 10.01 2.70 -8.48
C TYR A 55 10.25 1.66 -9.60
N SER A 56 11.01 0.61 -9.28
CA SER A 56 11.23 -0.53 -10.19
C SER A 56 10.03 -1.48 -10.17
N ASN A 57 9.40 -1.68 -11.32
CA ASN A 57 8.12 -2.38 -11.45
C ASN A 57 8.23 -3.73 -12.19
N ASN A 58 9.43 -4.33 -12.24
CA ASN A 58 9.63 -5.61 -12.91
C ASN A 58 9.10 -6.77 -12.05
N TYR A 59 8.07 -7.45 -12.54
CA TYR A 59 7.58 -8.68 -11.93
C TYR A 59 8.67 -9.77 -11.96
N ASN A 60 9.09 -10.24 -10.78
CA ASN A 60 10.12 -11.27 -10.62
C ASN A 60 9.52 -12.54 -10.01
N SER A 61 9.59 -13.65 -10.75
CA SER A 61 9.04 -14.95 -10.33
C SER A 61 9.98 -15.76 -9.43
N VAL A 62 11.17 -15.26 -9.12
CA VAL A 62 12.15 -15.95 -8.27
C VAL A 62 11.63 -16.02 -6.82
N GLU A 63 11.79 -17.19 -6.20
CA GLU A 63 11.43 -17.43 -4.80
C GLU A 63 12.28 -16.62 -3.82
N ARG A 64 11.73 -16.35 -2.63
CA ARG A 64 12.44 -15.63 -1.56
C ARG A 64 13.75 -16.33 -1.23
N ARG A 65 14.87 -15.61 -1.38
CA ARG A 65 16.16 -16.10 -0.88
C ARG A 65 16.14 -16.13 0.65
N LEU A 66 16.74 -17.16 1.22
CA LEU A 66 16.88 -17.28 2.66
C LEU A 66 18.04 -16.40 3.12
N VAL A 67 17.82 -15.66 4.20
CA VAL A 67 18.89 -14.89 4.85
C VAL A 67 19.98 -15.86 5.29
N PRO A 68 21.25 -15.62 4.94
CA PRO A 68 22.37 -16.43 5.43
C PRO A 68 22.37 -16.50 6.94
N GLN A 69 22.55 -17.71 7.48
CA GLN A 69 22.57 -17.91 8.92
C GLN A 69 23.85 -18.62 9.36
N VAL A 70 24.27 -18.33 10.60
CA VAL A 70 25.36 -19.04 11.26
C VAL A 70 25.03 -20.53 11.37
N GLY A 71 26.01 -21.40 11.18
CA GLY A 71 25.84 -22.85 11.33
C GLY A 71 25.48 -23.25 12.77
N LEU A 72 24.65 -24.29 12.90
CA LEU A 72 24.08 -24.72 14.20
C LEU A 72 25.14 -24.95 15.30
N LYS A 73 26.29 -25.55 14.96
CA LYS A 73 27.38 -25.83 15.91
C LYS A 73 27.95 -24.55 16.53
N GLU A 74 28.07 -23.49 15.74
CA GLU A 74 28.59 -22.20 16.20
C GLU A 74 27.59 -21.47 17.10
N ARG A 75 26.28 -21.61 16.81
CA ARG A 75 25.20 -21.10 17.68
C ARG A 75 25.26 -21.70 19.08
N PHE A 76 25.52 -23.00 19.19
CA PHE A 76 25.65 -23.67 20.49
C PHE A 76 26.97 -23.35 21.22
N ARG A 77 28.03 -22.99 20.48
CA ARG A 77 29.33 -22.64 21.06
C ARG A 77 29.33 -21.24 21.66
N LYS A 78 28.60 -20.30 21.06
CA LYS A 78 28.53 -18.89 21.48
C LYS A 78 27.07 -18.45 21.56
N LEU A 79 26.53 -18.41 22.77
CA LEU A 79 25.14 -18.01 23.04
C LEU A 79 24.82 -16.55 22.67
N ASN A 80 25.84 -15.70 22.53
CA ASN A 80 25.69 -14.27 22.20
C ASN A 80 25.94 -13.93 20.72
N ILE A 81 26.01 -14.94 19.83
CA ILE A 81 26.23 -14.69 18.41
C ILE A 81 24.90 -14.39 17.69
N GLU A 82 24.91 -13.39 16.80
CA GLU A 82 23.78 -13.14 15.91
C GLU A 82 23.59 -14.31 14.95
N VAL A 83 22.34 -14.75 14.81
CA VAL A 83 22.01 -15.95 14.01
C VAL A 83 21.91 -15.59 12.53
N GLU A 84 21.26 -14.49 12.21
CA GLU A 84 21.11 -13.98 10.86
C GLU A 84 22.29 -13.08 10.53
N LEU A 85 23.04 -13.45 9.49
CA LEU A 85 24.24 -12.72 9.06
C LEU A 85 23.91 -11.56 8.11
N GLY A 86 22.63 -11.42 7.73
CA GLY A 86 22.19 -10.49 6.71
C GLY A 86 22.65 -10.87 5.30
N TYR A 87 22.31 -10.02 4.33
CA TYR A 87 22.73 -10.16 2.94
C TYR A 87 24.03 -9.41 2.67
N THR A 88 24.80 -9.87 1.68
CA THR A 88 25.86 -9.03 1.10
C THR A 88 25.22 -7.83 0.37
N PRO A 89 25.96 -6.74 0.12
CA PRO A 89 25.42 -5.59 -0.60
C PRO A 89 24.81 -5.94 -1.97
N GLU A 90 25.41 -6.90 -2.69
CA GLU A 90 24.93 -7.37 -3.98
C GLU A 90 23.62 -8.14 -3.85
N GLN A 91 23.54 -9.05 -2.88
CA GLN A 91 22.32 -9.80 -2.57
C GLN A 91 21.19 -8.86 -2.12
N PHE A 92 21.52 -7.86 -1.29
CA PHE A 92 20.56 -6.86 -0.83
C PHE A 92 19.97 -6.08 -2.00
N THR A 93 20.80 -5.63 -2.94
CA THR A 93 20.35 -4.90 -4.12
C THR A 93 19.36 -5.74 -4.93
N GLU A 94 19.65 -7.02 -5.16
CA GLU A 94 18.75 -7.92 -5.88
C GLU A 94 17.43 -8.19 -5.12
N GLU A 95 17.47 -8.24 -3.78
CA GLU A 95 16.28 -8.49 -2.96
C GLU A 95 15.38 -7.25 -2.82
N VAL A 96 15.92 -6.03 -2.85
CA VAL A 96 15.14 -4.79 -2.82
C VAL A 96 14.31 -4.61 -4.10
N GLU A 97 14.83 -5.02 -5.25
CA GLU A 97 14.12 -5.01 -6.54
C GLU A 97 12.89 -5.93 -6.58
N ARG A 98 12.70 -6.75 -5.54
CA ARG A 98 11.55 -7.66 -5.40
C ARG A 98 10.46 -7.09 -4.46
N CYS A 99 10.61 -5.85 -4.00
CA CYS A 99 9.59 -5.18 -3.22
C CYS A 99 8.26 -5.16 -4.00
N LEU A 100 7.17 -5.57 -3.35
CA LEU A 100 5.83 -5.53 -3.96
C LEU A 100 5.21 -4.13 -3.94
N ASN A 101 5.91 -3.13 -3.40
CA ASN A 101 5.50 -1.72 -3.33
C ASN A 101 4.07 -1.58 -2.79
N CYS A 102 3.82 -2.18 -1.62
CA CYS A 102 2.48 -2.27 -1.03
C CYS A 102 1.90 -0.93 -0.58
N ASP A 103 2.72 0.11 -0.50
CA ASP A 103 2.33 1.52 -0.35
C ASP A 103 1.81 2.13 -1.65
N ILE A 104 2.05 1.50 -2.79
CA ILE A 104 1.53 1.91 -4.10
C ILE A 104 0.24 1.16 -4.41
N GLN A 105 -0.86 1.90 -4.51
CA GLN A 105 -2.20 1.38 -4.71
C GLN A 105 -2.57 1.35 -6.19
N THR A 106 -3.19 0.26 -6.64
CA THR A 106 -3.76 0.17 -7.98
C THR A 106 -5.09 0.93 -8.03
N VAL A 107 -5.18 1.98 -8.83
CA VAL A 107 -6.39 2.80 -8.95
C VAL A 107 -6.97 2.68 -10.35
N PHE A 108 -8.26 2.40 -10.45
CA PHE A 108 -8.97 2.32 -11.72
C PHE A 108 -9.94 3.48 -11.89
N THR A 109 -9.92 4.12 -13.07
CA THR A 109 -10.84 5.18 -13.46
C THR A 109 -11.70 4.70 -14.64
N GLU A 110 -12.95 4.32 -14.36
CA GLU A 110 -13.85 3.70 -15.33
C GLU A 110 -14.10 4.58 -16.57
N LYS A 111 -14.12 5.90 -16.40
CA LYS A 111 -14.40 6.87 -17.48
C LYS A 111 -13.34 6.89 -18.58
N LEU A 112 -12.12 6.45 -18.28
CA LEU A 112 -11.00 6.40 -19.22
C LEU A 112 -10.90 5.05 -19.93
N CYS A 113 -11.64 4.03 -19.48
CA CYS A 113 -11.55 2.69 -20.02
C CYS A 113 -12.21 2.61 -21.40
N ILE A 114 -11.49 2.02 -22.36
CA ILE A 114 -11.95 1.76 -23.73
C ILE A 114 -12.21 0.29 -24.00
N GLU A 115 -12.19 -0.57 -22.97
CA GLU A 115 -12.53 -1.99 -23.07
C GLU A 115 -11.66 -2.77 -24.08
N CYS A 116 -10.34 -2.48 -24.09
CA CYS A 116 -9.37 -3.11 -24.99
C CYS A 116 -8.79 -4.44 -24.48
N ASP A 117 -9.22 -4.91 -23.31
CA ASP A 117 -8.78 -6.14 -22.61
C ASP A 117 -7.28 -6.27 -22.27
N ALA A 118 -6.44 -5.32 -22.68
CA ALA A 118 -4.99 -5.40 -22.51
C ALA A 118 -4.50 -5.51 -21.06
N CYS A 119 -5.25 -4.96 -20.09
CA CYS A 119 -4.93 -5.09 -18.66
C CYS A 119 -5.29 -6.47 -18.08
N VAL A 120 -6.33 -7.11 -18.62
CA VAL A 120 -6.73 -8.47 -18.22
C VAL A 120 -5.70 -9.46 -18.76
N ASP A 121 -5.34 -9.33 -20.04
CA ASP A 121 -4.41 -10.25 -20.72
C ASP A 121 -2.98 -10.26 -20.14
N ILE A 122 -2.51 -9.12 -19.61
CA ILE A 122 -1.15 -9.00 -19.06
C ILE A 122 -1.05 -9.41 -17.58
N CYS A 123 -2.18 -9.61 -16.90
CA CYS A 123 -2.21 -9.87 -15.47
C CYS A 123 -1.60 -11.25 -15.17
N PRO A 124 -0.50 -11.35 -14.40
CA PRO A 124 0.15 -12.64 -14.15
C PRO A 124 -0.64 -13.55 -13.19
N THR A 125 -1.61 -12.99 -12.47
CA THR A 125 -2.43 -13.71 -11.48
C THR A 125 -3.91 -13.81 -11.87
N ASP A 126 -4.28 -13.35 -13.08
CA ASP A 126 -5.65 -13.35 -13.59
C ASP A 126 -6.67 -12.67 -12.65
N CYS A 127 -6.22 -11.66 -11.88
CA CYS A 127 -7.05 -11.01 -10.87
C CYS A 127 -8.05 -9.96 -11.41
N LEU A 128 -8.04 -9.71 -12.72
CA LEU A 128 -8.90 -8.73 -13.39
C LEU A 128 -9.92 -9.42 -14.29
N THR A 129 -11.17 -8.97 -14.25
CA THR A 129 -12.23 -9.47 -15.13
C THR A 129 -13.20 -8.35 -15.52
N MET A 130 -13.52 -8.24 -16.82
CA MET A 130 -14.62 -7.39 -17.30
C MET A 130 -15.86 -8.23 -17.57
N THR A 131 -16.96 -7.95 -16.87
CA THR A 131 -18.20 -8.74 -16.94
C THR A 131 -19.44 -7.86 -16.74
N GLU A 132 -20.63 -8.40 -17.01
CA GLU A 132 -21.87 -7.65 -16.74
C GLU A 132 -22.02 -7.39 -15.23
N PRO A 133 -22.64 -6.27 -14.81
CA PRO A 133 -22.86 -6.01 -13.39
C PRO A 133 -23.70 -7.12 -12.74
N GLY A 134 -23.41 -7.42 -11.48
CA GLY A 134 -24.10 -8.46 -10.71
C GLY A 134 -23.82 -8.31 -9.21
N THR A 135 -24.51 -9.10 -8.40
CA THR A 135 -24.17 -9.22 -6.97
C THR A 135 -22.80 -9.86 -6.81
N GLU A 136 -22.09 -9.60 -5.72
CA GLU A 136 -20.77 -10.19 -5.49
C GLU A 136 -20.76 -11.73 -5.60
N ALA A 137 -21.78 -12.39 -5.03
CA ALA A 137 -21.93 -13.84 -5.11
C ALA A 137 -22.06 -14.37 -6.55
N ASP A 138 -22.70 -13.59 -7.43
CA ASP A 138 -22.82 -13.90 -8.86
C ASP A 138 -21.50 -13.62 -9.59
N LEU A 139 -20.86 -12.46 -9.34
CA LEU A 139 -19.57 -12.10 -9.94
C LEU A 139 -18.52 -13.19 -9.71
N ARG A 140 -18.39 -13.68 -8.46
CA ARG A 140 -17.44 -14.74 -8.07
C ARG A 140 -17.56 -16.04 -8.88
N THR A 141 -18.70 -16.29 -9.52
CA THR A 141 -18.90 -17.50 -10.36
C THR A 141 -18.32 -17.39 -11.77
N ARG A 142 -17.97 -16.17 -12.20
CA ARG A 142 -17.60 -15.85 -13.59
C ARG A 142 -16.35 -14.98 -13.71
N LEU A 143 -15.53 -14.92 -12.66
CA LEU A 143 -14.21 -14.29 -12.69
C LEU A 143 -13.21 -15.18 -13.44
N THR A 144 -12.16 -14.55 -14.00
CA THR A 144 -11.08 -15.25 -14.71
C THR A 144 -10.40 -16.27 -13.80
N ALA A 145 -10.04 -15.84 -12.58
CA ALA A 145 -9.52 -16.70 -11.52
C ALA A 145 -10.59 -17.01 -10.45
N PRO A 146 -10.58 -18.21 -9.84
CA PRO A 146 -11.53 -18.53 -8.77
C PRO A 146 -11.33 -17.70 -7.49
N ALA A 147 -12.26 -16.79 -7.18
CA ALA A 147 -12.25 -15.98 -5.96
C ALA A 147 -12.81 -16.75 -4.75
N LYS A 148 -11.99 -17.64 -4.18
CA LYS A 148 -12.39 -18.55 -3.08
C LYS A 148 -12.41 -17.87 -1.71
N ASN A 149 -11.64 -16.80 -1.53
CA ASN A 149 -11.59 -16.07 -0.28
C ASN A 149 -12.77 -15.11 -0.19
N ILE A 150 -13.73 -15.41 0.69
CA ILE A 150 -14.94 -14.61 0.88
C ILE A 150 -14.77 -13.49 1.92
N ASP A 151 -13.71 -13.56 2.72
CA ASP A 151 -13.40 -12.54 3.72
C ASP A 151 -12.81 -11.29 3.06
N GLU A 152 -12.21 -11.44 1.88
CA GLU A 152 -11.66 -10.35 1.07
C GLU A 152 -12.68 -9.84 0.04
N PRO A 153 -12.93 -8.52 -0.02
CA PRO A 153 -13.92 -7.95 -0.94
C PRO A 153 -13.42 -7.90 -2.38
N LEU A 154 -14.35 -7.96 -3.33
CA LEU A 154 -14.09 -7.63 -4.73
C LEU A 154 -14.17 -6.12 -4.95
N TYR A 155 -13.21 -5.57 -5.67
CA TYR A 155 -13.21 -4.18 -6.09
C TYR A 155 -13.93 -4.08 -7.43
N VAL A 156 -15.13 -3.50 -7.41
CA VAL A 156 -16.00 -3.40 -8.60
C VAL A 156 -16.11 -1.95 -9.05
N SER A 157 -15.76 -1.68 -10.29
CA SER A 157 -15.86 -0.34 -10.86
C SER A 157 -17.31 0.10 -11.10
N GLY A 158 -17.51 1.39 -11.34
CA GLY A 158 -18.72 1.87 -12.01
C GLY A 158 -18.88 1.28 -13.43
N PRO A 159 -20.05 1.45 -14.06
CA PRO A 159 -20.33 0.93 -15.39
C PRO A 159 -19.40 1.57 -16.43
N LEU A 160 -18.77 0.73 -17.25
CA LEU A 160 -17.84 1.14 -18.29
C LEU A 160 -18.57 1.90 -19.42
N PRO A 161 -17.92 2.87 -20.09
CA PRO A 161 -18.59 3.78 -21.02
C PRO A 161 -19.27 3.12 -22.23
N GLN A 162 -18.70 2.05 -22.79
CA GLN A 162 -19.18 1.50 -24.07
C GLN A 162 -20.23 0.40 -23.86
N THR A 163 -19.96 -0.57 -22.99
CA THR A 163 -20.82 -1.75 -22.82
C THR A 163 -21.63 -1.77 -21.54
N ARG A 164 -21.36 -0.87 -20.59
CA ARG A 164 -21.92 -0.89 -19.22
C ARG A 164 -21.54 -2.13 -18.39
N ARG A 165 -20.60 -2.95 -18.87
CA ARG A 165 -19.89 -3.93 -18.04
C ARG A 165 -19.20 -3.23 -16.86
N VAL A 166 -18.73 -4.01 -15.91
CA VAL A 166 -17.91 -3.55 -14.79
C VAL A 166 -16.53 -4.19 -14.88
N MET A 167 -15.50 -3.44 -14.48
CA MET A 167 -14.18 -4.00 -14.18
C MET A 167 -14.22 -4.51 -12.75
N VAL A 168 -13.93 -5.80 -12.57
CA VAL A 168 -13.79 -6.44 -11.27
C VAL A 168 -12.32 -6.75 -11.04
N LYS A 169 -11.81 -6.34 -9.89
CA LYS A 169 -10.49 -6.70 -9.38
C LYS A 169 -10.64 -7.54 -8.12
N ASP A 170 -10.02 -8.70 -8.12
CA ASP A 170 -9.85 -9.53 -6.93
C ASP A 170 -8.55 -9.12 -6.21
N GLU A 171 -8.68 -8.54 -5.02
CA GLU A 171 -7.54 -8.07 -4.23
C GLU A 171 -6.75 -9.24 -3.63
N ASP A 172 -7.41 -10.36 -3.32
CA ASP A 172 -6.77 -11.57 -2.75
C ASP A 172 -5.69 -12.13 -3.69
N LEU A 173 -5.86 -11.91 -5.00
CA LEU A 173 -4.94 -12.38 -6.04
C LEU A 173 -4.02 -11.29 -6.57
N CYS A 174 -4.27 -10.01 -6.26
CA CYS A 174 -3.46 -8.93 -6.78
C CYS A 174 -2.13 -8.83 -6.02
N VAL A 175 -1.02 -8.82 -6.77
CA VAL A 175 0.33 -8.66 -6.21
C VAL A 175 0.92 -7.28 -6.43
N HIS A 176 0.08 -6.29 -6.81
CA HIS A 176 0.48 -4.88 -7.02
C HIS A 176 1.64 -4.68 -8.02
N CYS A 177 1.83 -5.59 -8.97
CA CYS A 177 2.92 -5.54 -9.96
C CYS A 177 2.83 -4.43 -11.01
N GLY A 178 1.80 -3.57 -11.00
CA GLY A 178 1.64 -2.43 -11.92
C GLY A 178 1.53 -2.73 -13.43
N LEU A 179 1.63 -3.98 -13.87
CA LEU A 179 1.61 -4.34 -15.30
C LEU A 179 0.30 -3.93 -16.01
N CYS A 180 -0.82 -3.91 -15.28
CA CYS A 180 -2.10 -3.42 -15.80
C CYS A 180 -2.05 -1.91 -16.14
N ALA A 181 -1.36 -1.10 -15.33
CA ALA A 181 -1.19 0.33 -15.55
C ALA A 181 -0.18 0.62 -16.65
N GLU A 182 0.90 -0.19 -16.76
CA GLU A 182 1.87 -0.11 -17.85
C GLU A 182 1.24 -0.39 -19.22
N ARG A 183 0.38 -1.40 -19.26
CA ARG A 183 -0.22 -1.84 -20.51
C ARG A 183 -1.42 -0.99 -20.94
N CYS A 184 -1.99 -0.21 -20.02
CA CYS A 184 -3.20 0.56 -20.27
C CYS A 184 -2.93 1.74 -21.23
N PRO A 185 -3.49 1.76 -22.45
CA PRO A 185 -3.22 2.82 -23.42
C PRO A 185 -3.86 4.17 -23.06
N THR A 186 -4.86 4.18 -22.17
CA THR A 186 -5.60 5.39 -21.77
C THR A 186 -5.30 5.83 -20.34
N ALA A 187 -4.38 5.16 -19.64
CA ALA A 187 -4.12 5.36 -18.22
C ALA A 187 -5.40 5.26 -17.35
N ALA A 188 -6.34 4.38 -17.73
CA ALA A 188 -7.48 4.02 -16.90
C ALA A 188 -7.05 3.28 -15.63
N TRP A 189 -5.95 2.53 -15.70
CA TRP A 189 -5.23 2.03 -14.53
C TRP A 189 -4.05 2.94 -14.22
N ASP A 190 -3.88 3.26 -12.95
CA ASP A 190 -2.77 4.04 -12.41
C ASP A 190 -2.24 3.39 -11.13
N MET A 191 -0.97 3.65 -10.82
CA MET A 191 -0.31 3.21 -9.59
C MET A 191 -0.05 4.46 -8.74
N GLN A 192 -0.70 4.55 -7.59
CA GLN A 192 -0.71 5.76 -6.76
C GLN A 192 -0.14 5.49 -5.37
N GLU A 193 0.88 6.26 -4.99
CA GLU A 193 1.48 6.23 -3.66
C GLU A 193 0.46 6.69 -2.61
N PHE A 194 0.25 5.86 -1.59
CA PHE A 194 -0.53 6.18 -0.42
C PHE A 194 0.30 6.95 0.60
N ARG A 195 -0.16 8.15 0.95
CA ARG A 195 0.45 8.96 2.02
C ARG A 195 -0.54 9.17 3.14
N LEU A 196 -0.19 8.67 4.32
CA LEU A 196 -0.89 8.94 5.56
C LEU A 196 -0.35 10.22 6.21
N LEU A 197 -1.24 11.17 6.49
CA LEU A 197 -0.95 12.40 7.20
C LEU A 197 -1.51 12.30 8.60
N ARG A 198 -0.66 12.05 9.60
CA ARG A 198 -1.04 12.11 11.02
C ARG A 198 -0.56 13.43 11.60
N PRO A 199 -1.46 14.34 12.02
CA PRO A 199 -1.08 15.62 12.61
C PRO A 199 -0.32 15.44 13.92
N TYR A 200 0.71 16.26 14.11
CA TYR A 200 1.44 16.39 15.36
C TYR A 200 1.25 17.78 15.96
N ALA A 201 1.68 17.99 17.20
CA ALA A 201 1.54 19.27 17.90
C ALA A 201 2.07 20.49 17.13
N ILE A 202 3.11 20.31 16.30
CA ILE A 202 3.68 21.36 15.44
C ILE A 202 2.80 21.69 14.22
N ASP A 203 1.96 20.76 13.75
CA ASP A 203 1.00 21.03 12.65
C ASP A 203 -0.20 21.86 13.11
N GLU A 204 -0.53 21.80 14.41
CA GLU A 204 -1.63 22.56 15.00
C GLU A 204 -1.33 24.07 15.08
N GLY A 205 -0.04 24.44 15.16
CA GLY A 205 0.39 25.83 15.35
C GLY A 205 0.64 26.64 14.07
N ALA A 206 0.54 26.04 12.88
CA ALA A 206 0.73 26.72 11.60
C ALA A 206 -0.43 26.39 10.64
N PRO A 207 -0.93 27.36 9.84
CA PRO A 207 -1.87 27.01 8.76
C PRO A 207 -1.18 25.98 7.85
N PRO A 208 -1.90 24.99 7.30
CA PRO A 208 -1.31 23.88 6.56
C PRO A 208 -0.61 24.42 5.31
N ALA A 209 0.69 24.72 5.42
CA ALA A 209 1.55 24.92 4.28
C ALA A 209 1.67 23.55 3.61
N GLY A 210 1.35 23.49 2.30
CA GLY A 210 1.36 22.27 1.52
C GLY A 210 2.53 21.36 1.88
N SER A 211 2.20 20.24 2.51
CA SER A 211 2.92 18.98 2.70
C SER A 211 4.41 18.89 2.28
N ASP A 212 5.28 19.77 2.75
CA ASP A 212 6.74 19.67 2.57
C ASP A 212 7.44 19.01 3.78
N ARG A 213 6.71 18.23 4.57
CA ARG A 213 7.36 17.33 5.54
C ARG A 213 8.03 16.19 4.77
N LYS A 214 9.33 16.34 4.51
CA LYS A 214 10.22 15.21 4.29
C LYS A 214 10.28 14.42 5.60
N PHE A 215 9.53 13.33 5.68
CA PHE A 215 9.69 12.36 6.76
C PHE A 215 11.03 11.65 6.56
N GLY A 216 11.94 11.79 7.53
CA GLY A 216 13.20 11.03 7.56
C GLY A 216 14.48 11.87 7.48
N THR A 217 14.87 12.45 8.62
CA THR A 217 16.25 12.44 9.13
C THR A 217 16.18 12.24 10.63
#